data_AF-A0AAW1VRS5-F1
#
_entry.id   AF-A0AAW1VRS5-F1
#
_cell.length_a   1.000
_cell.length_b   1.000
_cell.length_c   1.000
_cell.angle_alpha   90.00
_cell.angle_beta   90.00
_cell.angle_gamma   90.00
#
_symmetry.space_group_name_H-M   'P 1'
#
loop_
_entity.id
_entity.type
_entity.pdbx_description
1 polymer ?
#
loop_
_entity_poly.entity_id
_entity_poly.type
_entity_poly.pdbx_seq_one_letter_code
_entity_poly.pdbx_strand_id
1 'polypeptide(L)'
;MSNTFFFPRFLVVVESLLLVCSATFSFGATQLPEDEVQALVDIAKTLGKTNWNFSADPCGHDYGWANLNPVKGFEDAVTCNCTIVPNSTICHVTSMYVSITL
;
A
#
# COMPACT_ATOMS: atom_id res chain seq x y z
N MET A 1 13.69 -13.93 -52.55
CA MET A 1 14.24 -14.90 -51.58
C MET A 1 14.26 -14.27 -50.21
N SER A 2 13.38 -14.78 -49.34
CA SER A 2 13.55 -14.92 -47.88
C SER A 2 14.44 -13.91 -47.14
N ASN A 3 13.81 -13.01 -46.40
CA ASN A 3 14.23 -12.77 -45.01
C ASN A 3 13.02 -12.45 -44.12
N THR A 4 12.03 -13.32 -44.17
CA THR A 4 11.05 -13.58 -43.11
C THR A 4 11.67 -14.16 -41.83
N PHE A 5 13.01 -14.24 -41.73
CA PHE A 5 13.75 -14.87 -40.63
C PHE A 5 14.26 -13.93 -39.53
N PHE A 6 14.15 -12.60 -39.69
CA PHE A 6 14.61 -11.66 -38.65
C PHE A 6 13.52 -11.30 -37.62
N PHE A 7 12.25 -11.33 -38.04
CA PHE A 7 11.09 -11.01 -37.20
C PHE A 7 10.79 -12.00 -36.04
N PRO A 8 10.94 -13.34 -36.17
CA PRO A 8 10.51 -14.24 -35.10
C PRO A 8 11.42 -14.18 -33.87
N ARG A 9 12.72 -13.90 -34.05
CA ARG A 9 13.66 -13.79 -32.92
C ARG A 9 13.43 -12.53 -32.09
N PHE A 10 13.08 -11.42 -32.74
CA PHE A 10 12.78 -10.18 -32.03
C PHE A 10 11.48 -10.31 -31.22
N LEU A 11 10.44 -10.94 -31.79
CA LEU A 11 9.17 -11.19 -31.12
C LEU A 11 9.33 -12.12 -29.90
N VAL A 12 10.14 -13.18 -30.00
CA VAL A 12 10.43 -14.08 -28.87
C VAL A 12 11.17 -13.37 -27.73
N VAL A 13 12.11 -12.47 -28.05
CA VAL A 13 12.83 -11.70 -27.04
C VAL A 13 11.90 -10.72 -26.34
N VAL A 14 10.99 -10.07 -27.08
CA VAL A 14 10.01 -9.13 -26.49
C VAL A 14 9.02 -9.87 -25.58
N GLU A 15 8.47 -11.01 -25.99
CA GLU A 15 7.61 -11.84 -25.13
C GLU A 15 8.34 -12.31 -23.86
N SER A 16 9.57 -12.79 -24.01
CA SER A 16 10.39 -13.25 -22.87
C SER A 16 10.68 -12.10 -21.88
N LEU A 17 10.92 -10.88 -22.39
CA LEU A 17 11.17 -9.70 -21.57
C LEU A 17 9.89 -9.24 -20.83
N LEU A 18 8.74 -9.27 -21.49
CA LEU A 18 7.44 -8.94 -20.89
C LEU A 18 7.08 -9.91 -19.75
N LEU A 19 7.33 -11.22 -19.94
CA LEU A 19 7.12 -12.23 -18.90
C LEU A 19 8.03 -11.99 -17.68
N VAL A 20 9.31 -11.70 -17.88
CA VAL A 20 10.25 -11.40 -16.79
C VAL A 20 9.85 -10.14 -16.02
N CYS A 21 9.43 -9.07 -16.72
CA CYS A 21 8.98 -7.84 -16.06
C CYS A 21 7.73 -8.06 -15.20
N SER A 22 6.78 -8.90 -15.65
CA SER A 22 5.56 -9.18 -14.88
C SER A 22 5.83 -9.98 -13.58
N ALA A 23 6.89 -10.79 -13.55
CA ALA A 23 7.25 -11.61 -12.38
C ALA A 23 7.96 -10.82 -11.26
N THR A 24 8.40 -9.59 -11.53
CA THR A 24 9.16 -8.77 -10.57
C THR A 24 8.33 -7.67 -9.89
N PHE A 25 7.06 -7.50 -10.23
CA PHE A 25 6.16 -6.57 -9.54
C PHE A 25 5.50 -7.23 -8.32
N SER A 26 6.31 -7.56 -7.32
CA SER A 26 5.79 -7.80 -5.98
C SER A 26 5.61 -6.43 -5.32
N PHE A 27 4.42 -5.85 -5.44
CA PHE A 27 4.02 -4.82 -4.48
C PHE A 27 3.94 -5.51 -3.12
N GLY A 28 4.94 -5.28 -2.27
CA GLY A 28 4.87 -5.71 -0.89
C GLY A 28 3.73 -4.96 -0.24
N ALA A 29 2.56 -5.59 -0.16
CA ALA A 29 1.52 -5.15 0.74
C ALA A 29 2.13 -5.25 2.14
N THR A 30 2.33 -4.11 2.79
CA THR A 30 2.66 -4.07 4.19
C THR A 30 1.55 -4.83 4.91
N GLN A 31 1.84 -6.02 5.44
CA GLN A 31 0.79 -6.86 5.98
C GLN A 31 0.52 -6.43 7.41
N LEU A 32 -0.42 -5.48 7.54
CA LEU A 32 -1.04 -5.23 8.82
C LEU A 32 -1.89 -6.44 9.21
N PRO A 33 -1.86 -6.87 10.48
CA PRO A 33 -2.79 -7.87 10.99
C PRO A 33 -4.25 -7.44 10.76
N GLU A 34 -5.11 -8.39 10.40
CA GLU A 34 -6.52 -8.13 10.08
C GLU A 34 -7.29 -7.56 11.29
N ASP A 35 -6.90 -7.94 12.50
CA ASP A 35 -7.42 -7.41 13.75
C ASP A 35 -7.10 -5.93 13.96
N GLU A 36 -5.90 -5.48 13.56
CA GLU A 36 -5.55 -4.05 13.61
C GLU A 36 -6.35 -3.24 12.60
N VAL A 37 -6.54 -3.77 11.38
CA VAL A 37 -7.39 -3.14 10.36
C VAL A 37 -8.82 -3.00 10.85
N GLN A 38 -9.36 -4.05 11.46
CA GLN A 38 -10.71 -4.02 12.01
C GLN A 38 -10.83 -3.02 13.17
N ALA A 39 -9.82 -2.94 14.04
CA ALA A 39 -9.78 -1.94 15.11
C ALA A 39 -9.78 -0.51 14.56
N LEU A 40 -9.02 -0.24 13.50
CA LEU A 40 -9.02 1.08 12.84
C LEU A 40 -10.40 1.43 12.24
N VAL A 41 -11.11 0.45 11.67
CA VAL A 41 -12.47 0.63 11.16
C VAL A 41 -13.43 1.00 12.30
N ASP A 42 -13.34 0.34 13.44
CA ASP A 42 -14.23 0.58 14.58
C ASP A 42 -13.93 1.92 15.25
N ILE A 43 -12.66 2.32 15.33
CA ILE A 43 -12.24 3.65 15.76
C ILE A 43 -12.84 4.71 14.83
N ALA A 44 -12.72 4.52 13.51
CA ALA A 44 -13.23 5.48 12.54
C ALA A 44 -14.76 5.67 12.66
N LYS A 45 -15.50 4.57 12.82
CA LYS A 45 -16.95 4.60 13.08
C LYS A 45 -17.27 5.35 14.36
N THR A 46 -16.52 5.07 15.43
CA THR A 46 -16.71 5.72 16.75
C THR A 46 -16.45 7.23 16.67
N LEU A 47 -15.46 7.64 15.88
CA LEU A 47 -15.08 9.04 15.69
C LEU A 47 -15.85 9.75 14.56
N GLY A 48 -16.72 9.05 13.82
CA GLY A 48 -17.44 9.61 12.67
C GLY A 48 -16.52 9.98 11.48
N LYS A 49 -15.32 9.39 11.40
CA LYS A 49 -14.37 9.63 10.31
C LYS A 49 -14.81 8.87 9.06
N THR A 50 -15.31 9.62 8.07
CA THR A 50 -15.77 9.09 6.77
C THR A 50 -14.77 9.33 5.64
N ASN A 51 -13.75 10.15 5.90
CA ASN A 51 -12.74 10.56 4.92
C ASN A 51 -11.52 9.61 4.85
N TRP A 52 -11.52 8.51 5.63
CA TRP A 52 -10.44 7.53 5.61
C TRP A 52 -10.66 6.47 4.53
N ASN A 53 -9.57 6.11 3.86
CA ASN A 53 -9.59 5.09 2.82
C ASN A 53 -9.15 3.72 3.36
N PHE A 54 -10.10 2.90 3.81
CA PHE A 54 -9.82 1.55 4.32
C PHE A 54 -9.33 0.55 3.26
N SER A 55 -9.41 0.90 1.97
CA SER A 55 -8.81 0.11 0.90
C SER A 55 -7.32 0.42 0.68
N ALA A 56 -6.83 1.54 1.23
CA ALA A 56 -5.43 1.90 1.20
C ALA A 56 -4.71 1.33 2.42
N ASP A 57 -3.43 1.01 2.26
CA ASP A 57 -2.58 0.54 3.34
C ASP A 57 -2.34 1.69 4.35
N PRO A 58 -2.76 1.56 5.62
CA PRO A 58 -2.54 2.58 6.65
C PRO A 58 -1.07 2.80 7.02
N CYS A 59 -0.23 1.80 6.76
CA CYS A 59 1.21 1.85 7.02
C CYS A 59 2.03 2.01 5.75
N GLY A 60 1.38 1.87 4.60
CA GLY A 60 1.87 2.35 3.33
C GLY A 60 1.85 3.87 3.35
N HIS A 61 2.77 4.50 2.65
CA HIS A 61 2.73 5.95 2.45
C HIS A 61 1.59 6.36 1.48
N ASP A 62 0.50 5.59 1.48
CA ASP A 62 -0.66 5.77 0.65
C ASP A 62 -1.56 6.86 1.20
N TYR A 63 -2.26 7.52 0.28
CA TYR A 63 -3.20 8.58 0.61
C TYR A 63 -4.47 8.00 1.25
N GLY A 64 -4.94 8.66 2.33
CA GLY A 64 -6.23 8.34 2.96
C GLY A 64 -6.18 8.15 4.48
N TRP A 65 -5.00 7.97 5.05
CA TRP A 65 -4.80 7.84 6.51
C TRP A 65 -4.10 9.03 7.15
N ALA A 66 -3.62 9.95 6.32
CA ALA A 66 -3.09 11.23 6.74
C ALA A 66 -3.71 12.38 5.95
N ASN A 67 -3.90 13.52 6.61
CA ASN A 67 -4.36 14.73 5.93
C ASN A 67 -3.20 15.32 5.11
N LEU A 68 -3.48 15.61 3.83
CA LEU A 68 -2.57 16.39 2.98
C LEU A 68 -2.79 17.86 3.32
N ASN A 69 -1.79 18.49 3.94
CA ASN A 69 -1.81 19.89 4.36
C ASN A 69 -2.82 20.22 5.48
N PRO A 70 -2.73 19.56 6.64
CA PRO A 70 -3.60 19.86 7.77
C PRO A 70 -3.27 21.24 8.35
N VAL A 71 -4.31 21.93 8.84
CA VAL A 71 -4.12 23.04 9.78
C VAL A 71 -3.52 22.46 11.06
N LYS A 72 -2.54 23.12 11.66
CA LYS A 72 -1.88 22.64 12.89
C LYS A 72 -2.92 22.26 13.96
N GLY A 73 -2.87 21.02 14.45
CA GLY A 73 -3.87 20.48 15.39
C GLY A 73 -5.07 19.77 14.75
N PHE A 74 -5.17 19.80 13.41
CA PHE A 74 -6.13 19.03 12.60
C PHE A 74 -5.44 17.94 11.76
N GLU A 75 -4.28 17.50 12.21
CA GLU A 75 -3.51 16.41 11.61
C GLU A 75 -4.17 15.07 11.94
N ASP A 76 -4.38 14.27 10.89
CA ASP A 76 -4.61 12.84 11.03
C ASP A 76 -3.33 12.14 10.57
N ALA A 77 -2.87 11.13 11.30
CA ALA A 77 -1.72 10.32 10.93
C ALA A 77 -1.73 8.97 11.65
N VAL A 78 -1.35 7.92 10.94
CA VAL A 78 -1.10 6.59 11.51
C VAL A 78 0.39 6.31 11.44
N THR A 79 0.97 5.87 12.55
CA THR A 79 2.40 5.52 12.66
C THR A 79 2.52 4.03 12.92
N CYS A 80 3.36 3.37 12.12
CA CYS A 80 3.55 1.94 12.18
C CYS A 80 5.01 1.59 12.42
N ASN A 81 5.21 0.48 13.12
CA ASN A 81 6.53 -0.12 13.28
C ASN A 81 6.53 -1.47 12.58
N CYS A 82 7.42 -1.60 11.61
CA CYS A 82 7.54 -2.76 10.75
C CYS A 82 8.76 -3.59 11.13
N THR A 83 8.53 -4.87 11.41
CA THR A 83 9.60 -5.85 11.62
C THR A 83 9.75 -6.70 10.38
N ILE A 84 10.96 -6.70 9.83
CA ILE A 84 11.33 -7.56 8.69
C ILE A 84 11.71 -8.92 9.25
N VAL A 85 10.88 -9.93 8.96
CA VAL A 85 11.16 -11.34 9.28
C VAL A 85 11.54 -12.08 8.00
N PRO A 86 12.19 -13.25 8.07
CA PRO A 86 12.57 -13.98 6.87
C PRO A 86 11.31 -14.32 6.03
N ASN A 87 11.27 -13.79 4.79
CA ASN A 87 10.19 -13.96 3.81
C ASN A 87 8.90 -13.14 4.02
N SER A 88 8.81 -12.26 5.03
CA SER A 88 7.65 -11.36 5.18
C SER A 88 7.98 -10.10 5.98
N THR A 89 7.21 -9.04 5.77
CA THR A 89 7.27 -7.83 6.59
C THR A 89 5.96 -7.72 7.36
N ILE A 90 6.03 -7.76 8.69
CA ILE A 90 4.87 -7.61 9.57
C ILE A 90 4.95 -6.22 10.19
N CYS A 91 3.85 -5.48 10.13
CA CYS A 91 3.79 -4.14 10.70
C CYS A 91 2.67 -4.03 11.72
N HIS A 92 2.93 -3.24 12.76
CA HIS A 92 1.99 -2.96 13.82
C HIS A 92 1.79 -1.47 13.95
N VAL A 93 0.54 -1.03 14.10
CA VAL A 93 0.23 0.35 14.45
C VAL A 93 0.74 0.62 15.86
N THR A 94 1.61 1.61 16.00
CA THR A 94 2.21 1.98 17.30
C THR A 94 1.67 3.29 17.85
N SER A 95 1.25 4.20 16.96
CA SER A 95 0.66 5.46 17.35
C SER A 95 -0.30 5.95 16.28
N MET A 96 -1.33 6.69 16.70
CA MET A 96 -2.27 7.33 15.81
C MET A 96 -2.60 8.71 16.35
N TYR A 97 -2.68 9.69 15.46
CA TYR A 97 -3.17 11.04 15.72
C TYR A 97 -4.45 11.23 14.93
N VAL A 98 -5.51 11.66 15.60
CA VAL A 98 -6.79 11.94 14.94
C VAL A 98 -7.35 13.23 15.46
N SER A 99 -7.67 14.13 14.55
CA SER A 99 -8.40 15.33 14.87
C SER A 99 -9.90 15.05 14.92
N ILE A 100 -10.50 15.31 16.06
CA ILE A 100 -11.95 15.16 16.27
C ILE A 100 -12.59 16.52 16.02
N THR A 101 -13.46 16.61 15.03
CA THR A 101 -14.32 17.79 14.82
C THR A 101 -15.65 17.50 15.51
N LEU A 102 -15.90 18.17 16.65
CA LEU A 102 -17.14 18.08 17.43
C LEU A 102 -18.21 19.03 16.89
#